data_AF-A0A2I0KZ11-F1
#
_entry.id   AF-A0A2I0KZ11-F1
#
_cell.length_a   1.000
_cell.length_b   1.000
_cell.length_c   1.000
_cell.angle_alpha   90.00
_cell.angle_beta   90.00
_cell.angle_gamma   90.00
#
_symmetry.space_group_name_H-M   'P 1'
#
loop_
_entity.id
_entity.type
_entity.pdbx_description
1 polymer ?
#
loop_
_entity_poly.entity_id
_entity_poly.type
_entity_poly.pdbx_seq_one_letter_code
_entity_poly.pdbx_strand_id
1 'polypeptide(L)'
;MDEGLCIPAGWKVLPMFTASHFDPDLHANPMEFDPWRWSKDKGTHKTVTPFGGGAQLCPGYGLAQVELAFFLHHLVLNYRYVSIS
;
A
#
# COMPACT_ATOMS: atom_id res chain seq x y z
N MET A 1 25.14 -3.82 -22.73
CA MET A 1 23.71 -3.76 -23.08
C MET A 1 23.13 -5.01 -22.48
N ASP A 2 22.62 -4.90 -21.25
CA ASP A 2 22.05 -6.03 -20.53
C ASP A 2 20.91 -6.63 -21.34
N GLU A 3 20.85 -7.96 -21.39
CA GLU A 3 19.83 -8.73 -22.12
C GLU A 3 18.44 -8.41 -21.53
N GLY A 4 17.76 -7.43 -22.10
CA GLY A 4 16.43 -7.05 -21.68
C GLY A 4 15.44 -8.20 -21.88
N LEU A 5 14.66 -8.51 -20.84
CA LEU A 5 13.59 -9.48 -20.92
C LEU A 5 12.53 -8.99 -21.92
N CYS A 6 12.37 -9.71 -23.04
CA CYS A 6 11.31 -9.45 -24.01
C CYS A 6 10.04 -10.21 -23.62
N ILE A 7 8.95 -9.49 -23.36
CA ILE A 7 7.62 -10.08 -23.13
C ILE A 7 6.92 -10.21 -24.49
N PRO A 8 6.66 -11.42 -25.00
CA PRO A 8 6.05 -11.60 -26.32
C PRO A 8 4.60 -11.08 -26.37
N ALA A 9 4.17 -10.67 -27.56
CA ALA A 9 2.78 -10.26 -27.78
C ALA A 9 1.80 -11.39 -27.42
N GLY A 10 0.68 -11.04 -26.79
CA GLY A 10 -0.36 -11.98 -26.36
C GLY A 10 -0.13 -12.61 -24.97
N TRP A 11 1.02 -12.36 -24.33
CA TRP A 11 1.26 -12.80 -22.96
C TRP A 11 0.45 -11.99 -21.96
N LYS A 12 -0.07 -12.67 -20.94
CA LYS A 12 -0.71 -12.03 -19.80
C LYS A 12 0.35 -11.67 -18.76
N VAL A 13 0.30 -10.44 -18.27
CA VAL A 13 1.16 -9.97 -17.17
C VAL A 13 0.29 -9.82 -15.93
N LEU A 14 0.71 -10.42 -14.83
CA LEU A 14 0.08 -10.26 -13.52
C LEU A 14 1.05 -9.49 -12.61
N PRO A 15 0.85 -8.17 -12.40
CA PRO A 15 1.69 -7.41 -11.49
C PRO A 15 1.41 -7.82 -10.04
N MET A 16 2.47 -8.13 -9.29
CA MET A 16 2.39 -8.37 -7.85
C MET A 16 2.63 -7.07 -7.09
N PHE A 17 1.58 -6.25 -6.95
CA PHE A 17 1.69 -4.94 -6.31
C PHE A 17 2.11 -4.99 -4.84
N THR A 18 1.80 -6.09 -4.15
CA THR A 18 2.17 -6.28 -2.74
C THR A 18 3.67 -6.44 -2.53
N ALA A 19 4.40 -6.92 -3.54
CA ALA A 19 5.84 -7.14 -3.43
C ALA A 19 6.60 -5.86 -3.12
N SER A 20 6.24 -4.76 -3.80
CA SER A 20 6.90 -3.47 -3.61
C SER A 20 6.63 -2.88 -2.24
N HIS A 21 5.52 -3.23 -1.58
CA HIS A 21 5.23 -2.75 -0.22
C HIS A 21 6.19 -3.35 0.81
N PHE A 22 6.83 -4.48 0.47
CA PHE A 22 7.79 -5.17 1.34
C PHE A 22 9.26 -5.02 0.89
N ASP A 23 9.51 -4.19 -0.12
CA ASP A 23 10.86 -4.00 -0.68
C ASP A 23 11.70 -3.07 0.24
N PRO A 24 12.82 -3.55 0.81
CA PRO A 24 13.68 -2.74 1.67
C PRO A 24 14.36 -1.58 0.95
N ASP A 25 14.51 -1.64 -0.38
CA ASP A 25 15.06 -0.54 -1.17
C ASP A 25 14.05 0.61 -1.34
N LEU A 26 12.75 0.31 -1.17
CA LEU A 26 11.66 1.30 -1.22
C LEU A 26 11.21 1.76 0.17
N HIS A 27 11.32 0.88 1.17
CA HIS A 27 10.78 1.10 2.51
C HIS A 27 11.73 0.57 3.59
N ALA A 28 12.29 1.46 4.43
CA ALA A 28 13.14 1.04 5.55
C ALA A 28 12.37 0.16 6.56
N ASN A 29 12.89 -0.99 6.97
CA ASN A 29 12.16 -1.93 7.85
C ASN A 29 10.73 -2.25 7.36
N PRO A 30 10.55 -2.83 6.17
CA PRO A 30 9.23 -2.98 5.53
C PRO A 30 8.27 -3.91 6.29
N MET A 31 8.81 -4.81 7.11
CA MET A 31 8.03 -5.75 7.93
C MET A 31 7.51 -5.14 9.23
N GLU A 32 7.96 -3.93 9.58
CA GLU A 32 7.52 -3.23 10.80
C GLU A 32 6.32 -2.33 10.50
N PHE A 33 5.29 -2.45 11.34
CA PHE A 33 4.16 -1.53 11.33
C PHE A 33 4.58 -0.19 11.97
N ASP A 34 5.00 0.75 11.12
CA ASP A 34 5.29 2.14 11.50
C ASP A 34 4.33 3.12 10.80
N PRO A 35 3.30 3.62 11.51
CA PRO A 35 2.39 4.64 10.99
C PRO A 35 3.08 5.96 10.61
N TRP A 36 4.23 6.27 11.22
CA TRP A 36 4.92 7.55 11.05
C TRP A 36 5.78 7.62 9.80
N ARG A 37 6.02 6.47 9.15
CA ARG A 37 6.74 6.33 7.87
C ARG A 37 6.31 7.35 6.81
N TRP A 38 5.02 7.71 6.80
CA TRP A 38 4.41 8.58 5.80
C TRP A 38 4.35 10.06 6.20
N SER A 39 4.82 10.42 7.41
CA SER A 39 4.69 11.77 7.95
C SER A 39 5.67 12.79 7.34
N LYS A 40 6.85 12.32 6.89
CA LYS A 40 7.97 13.20 6.48
C LYS A 40 8.28 13.19 4.99
N ASP A 41 7.83 12.18 4.25
CA ASP A 41 8.27 11.95 2.88
C ASP A 41 7.10 12.09 1.90
N LYS A 42 7.12 13.13 1.08
CA LYS A 42 6.06 13.42 0.10
C LYS A 42 6.13 12.49 -1.12
N GLY A 43 7.22 11.75 -1.31
CA GLY A 43 7.44 10.87 -2.46
C GLY A 43 6.93 9.44 -2.27
N THR A 44 6.93 8.94 -1.03
CA THR A 44 6.63 7.54 -0.69
C THR A 44 5.16 7.15 -0.87
N HIS A 45 4.25 8.12 -0.93
CA HIS A 45 2.84 7.85 -1.29
C HIS A 45 2.67 7.28 -2.70
N LYS A 46 3.68 7.42 -3.58
CA LYS A 46 3.64 6.91 -4.96
C LYS A 46 4.15 5.47 -5.10
N THR A 47 4.85 4.94 -4.10
CA THR A 47 5.42 3.57 -4.13
C THR A 47 4.51 2.53 -3.47
N VAL A 48 3.45 2.98 -2.81
CA VAL A 48 2.44 2.15 -2.15
C VAL A 48 1.15 2.16 -2.97
N THR A 49 0.82 1.01 -3.53
CA THR A 49 -0.29 0.80 -4.48
C THR A 49 -1.27 -0.29 -4.04
N PRO A 50 -1.82 -0.24 -2.80
CA PRO A 50 -2.74 -1.27 -2.28
C PRO A 50 -4.04 -1.33 -3.07
N PHE A 51 -4.34 -0.28 -3.82
CA PHE A 51 -5.51 -0.14 -4.67
C PHE A 51 -5.14 0.01 -6.16
N GLY A 52 -3.94 -0.45 -6.54
CA GLY A 52 -3.38 -0.23 -7.88
C GLY A 52 -2.80 1.17 -8.06
N GLY A 53 -2.64 1.59 -9.31
CA GLY A 53 -2.07 2.89 -9.66
C GLY A 53 -2.28 3.26 -11.13
N GLY A 54 -1.93 4.50 -11.49
CA GLY A 54 -2.08 5.02 -12.85
C GLY A 54 -3.55 5.09 -13.28
N ALA A 55 -3.80 4.83 -14.57
CA ALA A 55 -5.15 4.89 -15.16
C ALA A 55 -6.11 3.79 -14.63
N GLN A 56 -5.57 2.75 -14.00
CA GLN A 56 -6.34 1.61 -13.46
C GLN A 56 -6.44 1.67 -11.92
N LEU A 57 -6.25 2.85 -11.33
CA LEU A 57 -6.46 3.04 -9.89
C LEU A 57 -7.89 2.64 -9.52
N CYS A 58 -8.04 1.90 -8.42
CA CYS A 58 -9.36 1.50 -7.92
C CYS A 58 -10.22 2.74 -7.67
N PRO A 59 -11.47 2.80 -8.19
CA PRO A 59 -12.37 3.92 -7.95
C PRO A 59 -12.74 4.08 -6.47
N GLY A 60 -12.61 3.02 -5.67
CA GLY A 60 -12.85 3.03 -4.23
C GLY A 60 -11.71 3.59 -3.38
N TYR A 61 -10.57 3.99 -3.96
CA TYR A 61 -9.40 4.46 -3.19
C TYR A 61 -9.75 5.57 -2.21
N GLY A 62 -10.41 6.64 -2.69
CA GLY A 62 -10.79 7.76 -1.84
C GLY A 62 -11.84 7.39 -0.78
N LEU A 63 -12.80 6.52 -1.14
CA LEU A 63 -13.81 6.04 -0.20
C LEU A 63 -13.16 5.23 0.94
N ALA A 64 -12.29 4.29 0.59
CA ALA A 64 -11.60 3.44 1.56
C ALA A 64 -10.75 4.27 2.55
N GLN A 65 -10.11 5.35 2.09
CA GLN A 65 -9.37 6.25 2.96
C GLN A 65 -10.27 6.94 4.00
N VAL A 66 -11.44 7.42 3.56
CA VAL A 66 -12.41 8.08 4.45
C VAL A 66 -13.02 7.05 5.42
N GLU A 67 -13.44 5.90 4.93
CA GLU A 67 -14.01 4.82 5.76
C GLU A 67 -13.02 4.36 6.84
N LEU A 68 -11.73 4.15 6.49
CA LEU A 68 -10.71 3.76 7.44
C LEU A 68 -10.47 4.86 8.50
N ALA A 69 -10.46 6.13 8.10
CA ALA A 69 -10.31 7.24 9.02
C ALA A 69 -11.48 7.32 10.02
N PHE A 70 -12.72 7.18 9.53
CA PHE A 70 -13.92 7.14 10.38
C PHE A 70 -13.91 5.93 11.31
N PHE A 71 -13.57 4.76 10.79
CA PHE A 71 -13.47 3.53 11.57
C PHE A 71 -12.47 3.69 12.71
N LEU A 72 -11.25 4.15 12.43
CA LEU A 72 -10.21 4.37 13.43
C LEU A 72 -10.63 5.42 14.47
N HIS A 73 -11.22 6.54 14.04
CA HIS A 73 -11.74 7.56 14.95
C HIS A 73 -12.79 6.99 15.90
N HIS A 74 -13.77 6.24 15.37
CA HIS A 74 -14.83 5.65 16.17
C HIS A 74 -14.29 4.57 17.12
N LEU A 75 -13.41 3.70 16.63
CA LEU A 75 -12.76 2.64 17.40
C LEU A 75 -11.99 3.20 18.60
N VAL A 76 -11.13 4.20 18.36
CA VAL A 76 -10.26 4.79 19.40
C VAL A 76 -11.06 5.55 20.47
N LEU A 77 -12.12 6.26 20.08
CA LEU A 77 -12.85 7.11 21.02
C LEU A 77 -13.96 6.38 21.79
N ASN A 78 -14.56 5.34 21.20
CA ASN A 78 -15.80 4.77 21.73
C ASN A 78 -15.64 3.33 22.25
N TYR A 79 -14.52 2.66 21.95
CA TYR A 79 -14.31 1.27 22.35
C TYR A 79 -13.04 1.12 23.17
N ARG A 80 -13.08 0.19 24.12
CA ARG A 80 -11.91 -0.31 24.83
C ARG A 80 -11.66 -1.74 24.39
N TYR A 81 -10.51 -1.98 23.77
CA TYR A 81 -10.11 -3.33 23.40
C TYR A 81 -9.62 -4.10 24.63
N VAL A 82 -10.08 -5.34 24.78
CA VAL A 82 -9.58 -6.28 25.79
C VAL A 82 -9.09 -7.51 25.04
N SER A 83 -7.80 -7.81 25.18
CA SER A 83 -7.25 -9.07 24.68
C SER A 83 -7.64 -10.19 25.63
N ILE A 84 -8.27 -11.22 25.10
CA ILE A 84 -8.57 -12.45 25.84
C ILE A 84 -7.47 -13.43 25.44
N SER A 85 -6.38 -13.47 26.22
CA SER A 85 -5.36 -14.53 26.14
C SER A 85 -5.67 -15.62 27.14
#